data_AF-A0A853X829-F1
#
_entry.id   AF-A0A853X829-F1
#
_cell.length_a   1.000
_cell.length_b   1.000
_cell.length_c   1.000
_cell.angle_alpha   90.00
_cell.angle_beta   90.00
_cell.angle_gamma   90.00
#
_symmetry.space_group_name_H-M   'P 1'
#
loop_
_entity.id
_entity.type
_entity.pdbx_description
1 polymer ?
#
loop_
_entity_poly.entity_id
_entity_poly.type
_entity_poly.pdbx_seq_one_letter_code
_entity_poly.pdbx_strand_id
1 'polypeptide(L)'
;MKLKKRLYTGLGTGSFIYMMVLLSRNNNIFITRNEIISVLIISACAGIFTFIFDIERINYLFALVIHFFMMIIVVFLISTYNHWIEIFPTADFLESIVLIYAFSWLILFLNTKKDAKELNKLLKDKNNI
;
A
#
# COMPACT_ATOMS: atom_id res chain seq x y z
N MET A 1 -8.53 17.17 8.38
CA MET A 1 -9.25 16.33 7.39
C MET A 1 -8.36 15.39 6.58
N LYS A 2 -7.14 15.78 6.16
CA LYS A 2 -6.25 14.94 5.33
C LYS A 2 -5.85 13.59 5.96
N LEU A 3 -5.53 13.55 7.27
CA LEU A 3 -5.06 12.33 7.93
C LEU A 3 -6.09 11.20 7.98
N LYS A 4 -7.37 11.50 8.30
CA LYS A 4 -8.44 10.51 8.34
C LYS A 4 -8.67 9.87 6.96
N LYS A 5 -8.66 10.68 5.90
CA LYS A 5 -8.80 10.18 4.51
C LYS A 5 -7.66 9.22 4.15
N ARG A 6 -6.41 9.61 4.45
CA ARG A 6 -5.22 8.76 4.24
C ARG A 6 -5.32 7.43 4.97
N LEU A 7 -5.73 7.46 6.24
CA LEU A 7 -5.94 6.26 7.05
C LEU A 7 -6.97 5.33 6.41
N TYR A 8 -8.16 5.83 6.07
CA TYR A 8 -9.21 5.00 5.47
C TYR A 8 -8.83 4.46 4.09
N THR A 9 -8.16 5.27 3.27
CA THR A 9 -7.63 4.81 1.99
C THR A 9 -6.63 3.68 2.20
N GLY A 10 -5.66 3.86 3.09
CA GLY A 10 -4.67 2.84 3.43
C GLY A 10 -5.28 1.53 3.93
N LEU A 11 -6.17 1.63 4.92
CA LEU A 11 -6.93 0.49 5.46
C LEU A 11 -7.70 -0.25 4.36
N GLY A 12 -8.39 0.47 3.48
CA GLY A 12 -9.13 -0.12 2.36
C GLY A 12 -8.20 -0.83 1.36
N THR A 13 -7.13 -0.16 0.91
CA THR A 13 -6.18 -0.74 -0.05
C THR A 13 -5.44 -1.94 0.51
N GLY A 14 -4.91 -1.85 1.73
CA GLY A 14 -4.11 -2.93 2.32
C GLY A 14 -4.96 -4.15 2.68
N SER A 15 -6.18 -3.95 3.19
CA SER A 15 -7.11 -5.07 3.44
C SER A 15 -7.51 -5.78 2.15
N PHE A 16 -7.75 -5.02 1.08
CA PHE A 16 -8.07 -5.59 -0.23
C PHE A 16 -6.90 -6.41 -0.80
N ILE A 17 -5.67 -5.88 -0.73
CA ILE A 17 -4.46 -6.60 -1.16
C ILE A 17 -4.31 -7.89 -0.35
N TYR A 18 -4.47 -7.82 0.97
CA TYR A 18 -4.37 -9.01 1.82
C TYR A 18 -5.39 -10.08 1.45
N MET A 19 -6.66 -9.71 1.20
CA MET A 19 -7.67 -10.67 0.72
C MET A 19 -7.30 -11.29 -0.63
N MET A 20 -6.72 -10.52 -1.55
CA MET A 20 -6.24 -11.05 -2.84
C MET A 20 -5.08 -12.04 -2.67
N VAL A 21 -4.16 -11.77 -1.75
CA VAL A 21 -3.06 -12.70 -1.41
C VAL A 21 -3.58 -13.98 -0.77
N LEU A 22 -4.61 -13.90 0.08
CA LEU A 22 -5.25 -15.08 0.64
C LEU A 22 -5.98 -15.89 -0.45
N LEU A 23 -6.65 -15.20 -1.39
CA LEU A 23 -7.36 -15.84 -2.50
C LEU A 23 -6.43 -16.56 -3.48
N SER A 24 -5.21 -16.05 -3.69
CA SER A 24 -4.24 -16.68 -4.61
C SER A 24 -3.56 -17.92 -4.04
N ARG A 25 -3.67 -18.16 -2.72
CA ARG A 25 -3.05 -19.30 -2.04
C ARG A 25 -4.02 -20.49 -2.02
N ASN A 26 -3.60 -21.62 -2.58
CA ASN A 26 -4.44 -22.82 -2.77
C ASN A 26 -4.52 -23.75 -1.53
N ASN A 27 -3.99 -23.32 -0.39
CA ASN A 27 -3.88 -24.15 0.82
C ASN A 27 -4.92 -23.72 1.86
N ASN A 28 -5.31 -24.61 2.79
CA ASN A 28 -6.16 -24.23 3.93
C ASN A 28 -5.39 -23.26 4.84
N ILE A 29 -5.70 -21.96 4.74
CA ILE A 29 -5.05 -20.90 5.52
C ILE A 29 -5.85 -20.69 6.81
N PHE A 30 -5.22 -20.95 7.96
CA PHE A 30 -5.78 -20.57 9.26
C PHE A 30 -5.38 -19.13 9.57
N ILE A 31 -6.34 -18.21 9.53
CA ILE A 31 -6.12 -16.79 9.82
C ILE A 31 -6.47 -16.53 11.29
N THR A 32 -5.52 -16.03 12.08
CA THR A 32 -5.78 -15.67 13.48
C THR A 32 -6.26 -14.22 13.62
N ARG A 33 -6.85 -13.88 14.77
CA ARG A 33 -7.24 -12.49 15.08
C ARG A 33 -6.02 -11.56 15.07
N ASN A 34 -4.87 -12.02 15.55
CA ASN A 34 -3.63 -11.25 15.61
C ASN A 34 -3.09 -10.92 14.22
N GLU A 35 -3.22 -11.84 13.26
CA GLU A 35 -2.86 -11.63 11.85
C GLU A 35 -3.66 -10.46 11.25
N ILE A 36 -4.97 -10.47 11.45
CA ILE A 36 -5.87 -9.45 10.91
C ILE A 36 -5.53 -8.08 11.50
N ILE A 37 -5.32 -8.00 12.82
CA ILE A 37 -4.94 -6.75 13.49
C ILE A 37 -3.60 -6.23 12.93
N SER A 38 -2.63 -7.13 12.75
CA SER A 38 -1.31 -6.81 12.20
C SER A 38 -1.40 -6.24 10.79
N VAL A 39 -2.19 -6.88 9.91
CA VAL A 39 -2.44 -6.37 8.55
C VAL A 39 -3.13 -5.01 8.58
N LEU A 40 -4.09 -4.80 9.47
CA LEU A 40 -4.75 -3.50 9.61
C LEU A 40 -3.77 -2.40 10.07
N ILE A 41 -2.84 -2.71 10.97
CA ILE A 41 -1.79 -1.78 11.39
C ILE A 41 -0.87 -1.44 10.23
N ILE A 42 -0.38 -2.45 9.49
CA ILE A 42 0.45 -2.23 8.28
C ILE A 42 -0.31 -1.33 7.29
N SER A 43 -1.59 -1.62 7.05
CA SER A 43 -2.44 -0.89 6.11
C SER A 43 -2.66 0.57 6.55
N ALA A 44 -2.85 0.79 7.85
CA ALA A 44 -2.96 2.12 8.43
C ALA A 44 -1.66 2.91 8.27
N CYS A 45 -0.51 2.30 8.56
CA CYS A 45 0.81 2.89 8.36
C CYS A 45 1.04 3.24 6.88
N ALA A 46 0.74 2.33 5.96
CA ALA A 46 0.84 2.57 4.52
C ALA A 46 0.06 3.82 4.10
N GLY A 47 -1.20 3.92 4.55
CA GLY A 47 -2.04 5.10 4.31
C GLY A 47 -1.45 6.38 4.91
N ILE A 48 -1.10 6.36 6.20
CA ILE A 48 -0.58 7.54 6.91
C ILE A 48 0.71 8.03 6.27
N PHE A 49 1.67 7.14 6.01
CA PHE A 49 3.00 7.46 5.47
C PHE A 49 2.98 8.06 4.06
N THR A 50 1.84 8.01 3.36
CA THR A 50 1.68 8.78 2.12
C THR A 50 1.83 10.28 2.34
N PHE A 51 1.85 10.79 3.59
CA PHE A 51 2.05 12.21 3.87
C PHE A 51 3.37 12.74 3.29
N ILE A 52 4.36 11.87 3.11
CA ILE A 52 5.66 12.24 2.55
C ILE A 52 5.57 12.77 1.12
N PHE A 53 4.55 12.34 0.37
CA PHE A 53 4.30 12.82 -1.00
C PHE A 53 3.68 14.23 -1.06
N ASP A 54 3.18 14.77 0.06
CA ASP A 54 2.69 16.17 0.13
C ASP A 54 3.83 17.16 0.42
N ILE A 55 5.05 16.68 0.70
CA ILE A 55 6.16 17.55 1.05
C ILE A 55 6.75 18.13 -0.24
N GLU A 56 6.41 19.37 -0.56
CA GLU A 56 6.83 20.08 -1.79
C GLU A 56 8.36 20.13 -1.99
N ARG A 57 9.14 20.08 -0.90
CA ARG A 57 10.60 20.10 -0.94
C ARG A 57 11.22 18.78 -1.43
N ILE A 58 10.46 17.69 -1.43
CA ILE A 58 10.95 16.36 -1.76
C ILE A 58 10.41 15.99 -3.15
N ASN A 59 11.30 15.61 -4.07
CA ASN A 59 10.86 15.12 -5.36
C ASN A 59 10.10 13.78 -5.21
N TYR A 60 9.21 13.48 -6.16
CA TYR A 60 8.36 12.30 -6.07
C TYR A 60 9.14 10.98 -5.93
N LEU A 61 10.24 10.82 -6.66
CA LEU A 61 11.06 9.61 -6.61
C LEU A 61 11.70 9.40 -5.24
N PHE A 62 12.22 10.46 -4.63
CA PHE A 62 12.83 10.41 -3.31
C PHE A 62 11.79 10.16 -2.22
N ALA A 63 10.62 10.80 -2.32
CA ALA A 63 9.49 10.51 -1.43
C ALA A 63 9.07 9.03 -1.52
N LEU A 64 9.06 8.45 -2.73
CA LEU A 64 8.76 7.04 -2.95
C LEU A 64 9.79 6.11 -2.32
N VAL A 65 11.08 6.43 -2.45
CA VAL A 65 12.16 5.66 -1.82
C VAL A 65 12.06 5.72 -0.30
N ILE A 66 11.81 6.89 0.29
CA ILE A 66 11.64 6.98 1.75
C ILE A 66 10.41 6.18 2.19
N HIS A 67 9.28 6.30 1.49
CA HIS A 67 8.08 5.54 1.79
C HIS A 67 8.34 4.03 1.76
N PHE A 68 9.11 3.54 0.78
CA PHE A 68 9.51 2.15 0.66
C PHE A 68 10.26 1.65 1.90
N PHE A 69 11.31 2.38 2.31
CA PHE A 69 12.08 1.99 3.49
C PHE A 69 11.25 2.06 4.78
N MET A 70 10.39 3.08 4.93
CA MET A 70 9.46 3.16 6.07
C MET A 70 8.54 1.94 6.13
N MET A 71 8.02 1.49 4.99
CA MET A 71 7.14 0.32 4.92
C MET A 71 7.89 -0.98 5.16
N ILE A 72 9.12 -1.14 4.66
CA ILE A 72 9.96 -2.30 4.97
C ILE A 72 10.14 -2.44 6.47
N ILE A 73 10.45 -1.34 7.16
CA ILE A 73 10.65 -1.35 8.62
C ILE A 73 9.36 -1.80 9.33
N VAL A 74 8.21 -1.23 8.96
CA VAL A 74 6.92 -1.61 9.57
C VAL A 74 6.61 -3.08 9.34
N VAL A 75 6.71 -3.55 8.09
CA VAL A 75 6.43 -4.95 7.74
C VAL A 75 7.39 -5.89 8.46
N PHE A 76 8.68 -5.53 8.55
CA PHE A 76 9.68 -6.32 9.27
C PHE A 76 9.37 -6.45 10.76
N LEU A 77 9.03 -5.34 11.44
CA LEU A 77 8.67 -5.33 12.86
C LEU A 77 7.43 -6.19 13.12
N ILE A 78 6.39 -6.03 12.30
CA ILE A 78 5.14 -6.80 12.40
C ILE A 78 5.39 -8.29 12.11
N SER A 79 6.19 -8.60 11.08
CA SER A 79 6.51 -9.98 10.71
C SER A 79 7.30 -10.68 11.80
N THR A 80 8.24 -9.97 12.45
CA THR A 80 8.99 -10.49 13.60
C THR A 80 8.07 -10.73 14.79
N TYR A 81 7.15 -9.79 15.08
CA TYR A 81 6.18 -9.90 16.17
C TYR A 81 5.21 -11.08 15.99
N ASN A 82 4.74 -11.35 14.77
CA ASN A 82 3.85 -12.47 14.48
C ASN A 82 4.59 -13.77 14.13
N HIS A 83 5.93 -13.80 14.21
CA HIS A 83 6.75 -14.93 13.83
C HIS A 83 6.53 -15.40 12.37
N TRP A 84 6.21 -14.49 11.45
CA TRP A 84 6.09 -14.79 10.01
C TRP A 84 7.43 -15.11 9.37
N ILE A 85 8.52 -14.62 9.96
CA ILE A 85 9.88 -14.82 9.49
C ILE A 85 10.72 -15.38 10.64
N GLU A 86 11.46 -16.46 10.37
CA GLU A 86 12.41 -17.04 11.32
C GLU A 86 13.79 -16.41 11.19
N ILE A 87 14.23 -16.07 9.97
CA ILE A 87 15.54 -15.46 9.67
C ILE A 87 15.38 -14.39 8.56
N PHE A 88 15.99 -13.23 8.73
CA PHE A 88 15.97 -12.15 7.73
C PHE A 88 17.21 -12.21 6.81
N PRO A 89 17.08 -12.13 5.47
CA PRO A 89 15.87 -12.18 4.64
C PRO A 89 15.66 -13.57 3.98
N THR A 90 14.48 -14.19 4.17
CA THR A 90 14.04 -15.40 3.43
C THR A 90 13.44 -15.04 2.05
N ALA A 91 13.42 -16.01 1.12
CA ALA A 91 12.87 -15.82 -0.22
C ALA A 91 11.38 -15.43 -0.20
N ASP A 92 10.59 -16.05 0.68
CA ASP A 92 9.15 -15.77 0.83
C ASP A 92 8.87 -14.32 1.27
N PHE A 93 9.75 -13.76 2.11
CA PHE A 93 9.65 -12.38 2.54
C PHE A 93 9.89 -11.41 1.38
N LEU A 94 10.91 -11.68 0.54
CA LEU A 94 11.19 -10.87 -0.65
C LEU A 94 10.05 -10.96 -1.67
N GLU A 95 9.50 -12.15 -1.91
CA GLU A 95 8.36 -12.35 -2.80
C GLU A 95 7.14 -11.53 -2.32
N SER A 96 6.84 -11.55 -1.02
CA SER A 96 5.73 -10.79 -0.46
C SER A 96 5.88 -9.27 -0.65
N ILE A 97 7.10 -8.73 -0.52
CA ILE A 97 7.39 -7.32 -0.78
C ILE A 97 7.13 -6.98 -2.25
N VAL A 98 7.60 -7.83 -3.18
CA VAL A 98 7.41 -7.64 -4.62
C VAL A 98 5.91 -7.64 -4.96
N LEU A 99 5.14 -8.59 -4.42
CA LEU A 99 3.70 -8.69 -4.64
C LEU A 99 2.94 -7.46 -4.11
N ILE A 100 3.22 -7.04 -2.86
CA ILE A 100 2.58 -5.86 -2.27
C ILE A 100 2.87 -4.62 -3.11
N TYR A 101 4.09 -4.45 -3.59
CA TYR A 101 4.46 -3.34 -4.45
C TYR A 101 3.80 -3.39 -5.82
N ALA A 102 3.76 -4.56 -6.46
CA ALA A 102 3.09 -4.75 -7.74
C ALA A 102 1.60 -4.38 -7.67
N PHE A 103 0.88 -4.87 -6.65
CA PHE A 103 -0.54 -4.55 -6.46
C PHE A 103 -0.76 -3.07 -6.09
N SER A 104 0.07 -2.52 -5.21
CA SER A 104 -0.02 -1.10 -4.82
C SER A 104 0.19 -0.19 -6.04
N TRP A 105 1.14 -0.53 -6.90
CA TRP A 105 1.43 0.24 -8.10
C TRP A 105 0.33 0.09 -9.15
N LEU A 106 -0.26 -1.10 -9.30
CA LEU A 106 -1.43 -1.31 -10.14
C LEU A 106 -2.60 -0.42 -9.70
N ILE A 107 -2.91 -0.39 -8.40
CA ILE A 107 -3.98 0.47 -7.86
C ILE A 107 -3.67 1.95 -8.13
N LEU A 108 -2.43 2.38 -7.88
CA LEU A 108 -2.00 3.75 -8.15
C LEU A 108 -2.15 4.10 -9.63
N PHE A 109 -1.66 3.24 -10.53
CA PHE A 109 -1.75 3.43 -11.98
C PHE A 109 -3.20 3.56 -12.46
N LEU A 110 -4.10 2.71 -11.96
CA LEU A 110 -5.52 2.77 -12.29
C LEU A 110 -6.17 4.08 -11.81
N ASN A 111 -5.82 4.54 -10.60
CA ASN A 111 -6.31 5.81 -10.08
C ASN A 111 -5.78 7.00 -10.89
N THR A 112 -4.48 7.06 -11.16
CA THR A 112 -3.88 8.12 -11.97
C THR A 112 -4.47 8.16 -13.38
N LYS A 113 -4.76 7.00 -13.99
CA LYS A 113 -5.42 6.92 -15.30
C LYS A 113 -6.86 7.45 -15.26
N LYS A 114 -7.59 7.25 -14.16
CA LYS A 114 -8.93 7.82 -13.96
C LYS A 114 -8.84 9.34 -13.81
N ASP A 115 -7.95 9.81 -12.94
CA ASP A 115 -7.74 11.25 -12.69
C ASP A 115 -7.35 11.98 -13.98
N ALA A 116 -6.45 11.40 -14.78
CA ALA A 116 -6.05 11.96 -16.07
C ALA A 116 -7.20 12.03 -17.08
N LYS A 117 -8.08 11.02 -17.11
CA LYS A 117 -9.28 11.03 -17.97
C LYS A 117 -10.27 12.10 -17.53
N GLU A 118 -10.48 12.24 -16.23
CA GLU A 118 -11.39 13.25 -15.66
C GLU A 118 -10.88 14.66 -15.96
N LEU A 119 -9.58 14.90 -15.76
CA LEU A 119 -8.95 16.18 -16.10
C LEU A 119 -9.08 16.49 -17.60
N ASN A 120 -8.80 15.52 -18.48
CA ASN A 120 -8.93 15.70 -19.92
C ASN A 120 -10.38 16.00 -20.34
N LYS A 121 -11.36 15.40 -19.65
CA LYS A 121 -12.78 15.69 -19.89
C LYS A 121 -13.12 17.13 -19.48
N LEU A 122 -12.69 17.56 -18.29
CA LEU A 122 -12.88 18.93 -17.81
C LEU A 122 -12.25 19.97 -18.74
N LEU A 123 -11.06 19.70 -19.27
CA LEU A 123 -10.39 20.57 -20.24
C LEU A 123 -11.16 20.63 -21.58
N LYS A 124 -11.69 19.49 -22.06
CA LYS A 124 -12.47 19.43 -23.29
C LYS A 124 -13.80 20.17 -23.17
N ASP A 125 -14.48 20.03 -22.04
CA ASP A 125 -15.74 20.72 -21.77
C ASP A 125 -15.54 22.24 -21.65
N LYS A 126 -14.37 22.69 -21.17
CA LYS A 126 -14.01 24.10 -21.06
C LYS A 126 -13.53 24.73 -22.37
N ASN A 127 -12.97 23.95 -23.29
CA ASN A 127 -12.54 24.39 -24.63
C ASN A 127 -13.65 24.34 -25.69
N ASN A 128 -14.80 23.71 -25.39
CA ASN A 128 -15.98 23.65 -26.24
C ASN A 128 -17.00 24.78 -25.92
N ILE A 129 -16.59 25.79 -25.14
CA ILE A 129 -17.29 27.05 -24.89
C ILE A 129 -16.48 28.16 -25.55
#